data_AF-A0AA42YJE4-F1
#
_entry.id   AF-A0AA42YJE4-F1
#
_cell.length_a   1.000
_cell.length_b   1.000
_cell.length_c   1.000
_cell.angle_alpha   90.00
_cell.angle_beta   90.00
_cell.angle_gamma   90.00
#
_symmetry.space_group_name_H-M   'P 1'
#
loop_
_entity.id
_entity.type
_entity.pdbx_description
1 polymer ?
#
loop_
_entity_poly.entity_id
_entity_poly.type
_entity_poly.pdbx_seq_one_letter_code
_entity_poly.pdbx_strand_id
1 'polypeptide(L)'
;GNGGLGGDNVNADAQDGSGTNNANFLTTPDGNPSSRMQMFIWIDAGPTINARLTVNTGPAAGDYEAAQGSWGGTLDPPTTADMEIVDDGSGNPSLGCGPLIGFTPGNIALIDRGTCEFGTKALNAENAGASGAIIMNDLQQGPNGVITMGAGADGGSVTIPAIMIGNADGLTIRTNLPANGTMQCPVGGCPLPNPINRDSDLDNGVIAHEYGHGISNRLTGGPANVGCLQHDEQAGEGWSDWWTVALTPDPADTATTPRAVGNYVTFQDPVTGIGIRNFPYTTDMGVNPFTYEDIDGVSIPHGVGSVWNTMLWEMYWNLVHRYGFDEDLYTGTGGNNVAIQLVIDGMKLQPCTPTFVHARDAILAADVANNAGANECEIWNAFAKRGLGFSADAGGTGVGDETEAFDLPPGVPSVCTAIFSDGFESGDTSAWSNTVP
;
A
#
# COMPACT_ATOMS: atom_id res chain seq x y z
N GLY A 1 25.49 15.58 20.76
CA GLY A 1 25.25 14.39 19.94
C GLY A 1 25.81 13.17 20.65
N ASN A 2 25.25 11.99 20.38
CA ASN A 2 25.57 10.73 21.05
C ASN A 2 26.80 10.00 20.44
N GLY A 3 27.89 10.73 20.12
CA GLY A 3 29.18 10.13 19.74
C GLY A 3 29.55 10.05 18.25
N GLY A 4 28.72 10.56 17.33
CA GLY A 4 29.09 10.69 15.91
C GLY A 4 30.14 11.79 15.63
N LEU A 5 30.79 11.73 14.46
CA LEU A 5 31.79 12.71 14.04
C LEU A 5 31.19 14.11 13.81
N GLY A 6 29.92 14.15 13.41
CA GLY A 6 29.20 15.39 13.11
C GLY A 6 29.69 16.08 11.83
N GLY A 7 28.99 17.14 11.40
CA GLY A 7 29.29 17.79 10.11
C GLY A 7 28.77 17.01 8.90
N ASP A 8 27.76 16.18 9.12
CA ASP A 8 27.15 15.26 8.17
C ASP A 8 25.64 15.53 8.03
N ASN A 9 25.28 16.81 7.90
CA ASN A 9 23.91 17.21 7.71
C ASN A 9 23.32 16.58 6.44
N VAL A 10 22.02 16.31 6.48
CA VAL A 10 21.25 15.93 5.28
C VAL A 10 20.87 17.19 4.53
N ASN A 11 21.20 17.26 3.24
CA ASN A 11 20.65 18.27 2.35
C ASN A 11 19.31 17.73 1.80
N ALA A 12 18.19 18.33 2.21
CA ALA A 12 16.86 17.92 1.77
C ALA A 12 16.36 18.86 0.67
N ASP A 13 16.21 18.32 -0.53
CA ASP A 13 15.78 19.05 -1.72
C ASP A 13 14.30 18.73 -2.00
N ALA A 14 13.47 19.77 -2.00
CA ALA A 14 12.06 19.70 -2.36
C ALA A 14 11.86 20.09 -3.84
N GLN A 15 10.94 19.41 -4.53
CA GLN A 15 10.67 19.56 -5.96
C GLN A 15 11.96 19.61 -6.80
N ASP A 16 12.87 18.69 -6.55
CA ASP A 16 14.16 18.66 -7.23
C ASP A 16 13.95 18.48 -8.74
N GLY A 17 14.54 19.37 -9.54
CA GLY A 17 14.34 19.40 -10.99
C GLY A 17 15.15 18.36 -11.78
N SER A 18 15.94 17.51 -11.11
CA SER A 18 16.78 16.50 -11.76
C SER A 18 16.07 15.18 -12.06
N GLY A 19 14.85 14.98 -11.53
CA GLY A 19 14.07 13.75 -11.69
C GLY A 19 12.56 13.98 -11.64
N THR A 20 11.80 12.91 -11.93
CA THR A 20 10.34 12.84 -11.79
C THR A 20 9.96 11.41 -11.40
N ASN A 21 8.74 11.20 -10.85
CA ASN A 21 8.18 9.87 -10.53
C ASN A 21 9.06 9.01 -9.63
N ASN A 22 9.75 9.65 -8.68
CA ASN A 22 10.59 8.96 -7.73
C ASN A 22 10.80 9.83 -6.47
N ALA A 23 11.57 9.32 -5.53
CA ALA A 23 12.35 10.08 -4.57
C ALA A 23 13.68 9.32 -4.34
N ASN A 24 14.65 9.91 -3.66
CA ASN A 24 15.86 9.18 -3.29
C ASN A 24 16.54 9.73 -2.03
N PHE A 25 17.43 8.90 -1.47
CA PHE A 25 18.38 9.31 -0.45
C PHE A 25 19.80 8.80 -0.74
N LEU A 26 20.72 9.72 -1.03
CA LEU A 26 22.15 9.45 -1.04
C LEU A 26 22.68 9.45 0.39
N THR A 27 23.09 8.29 0.89
CA THR A 27 23.74 8.15 2.19
C THR A 27 25.25 8.26 2.04
N THR A 28 25.89 9.11 2.86
CA THR A 28 27.35 9.22 2.95
C THR A 28 27.84 8.77 4.32
N PRO A 29 29.09 8.31 4.49
CA PRO A 29 29.63 7.95 5.81
C PRO A 29 29.52 9.08 6.86
N ASP A 30 29.51 8.72 8.14
CA ASP A 30 29.54 9.69 9.25
C ASP A 30 30.70 10.69 9.10
N GLY A 31 30.43 11.94 9.42
CA GLY A 31 31.34 13.06 9.22
C GLY A 31 31.40 13.64 7.80
N ASN A 32 30.60 13.14 6.85
CA ASN A 32 30.57 13.65 5.48
C ASN A 32 29.27 14.44 5.18
N PRO A 33 29.36 15.75 4.84
CA PRO A 33 28.20 16.65 4.64
C PRO A 33 27.42 16.45 3.33
N SER A 34 27.74 15.40 2.56
CA SER A 34 27.19 15.19 1.21
C SER A 34 25.99 14.24 1.16
N SER A 35 25.43 13.84 2.32
CA SER A 35 24.15 13.12 2.32
C SER A 35 23.06 14.04 1.75
N ARG A 36 22.18 13.46 0.92
CA ARG A 36 21.15 14.22 0.22
C ARG A 36 19.88 13.40 0.08
N MET A 37 18.75 14.00 0.46
CA MET A 37 17.42 13.48 0.18
C MET A 37 16.80 14.34 -0.91
N GLN A 38 16.28 13.72 -1.96
CA GLN A 38 15.67 14.42 -3.09
C GLN A 38 14.24 13.93 -3.28
N MET A 39 13.30 14.87 -3.23
CA MET A 39 11.89 14.63 -3.53
C MET A 39 11.59 15.18 -4.91
N PHE A 40 10.88 14.41 -5.74
CA PHE A 40 10.58 14.79 -7.12
C PHE A 40 9.08 15.01 -7.34
N ILE A 41 8.77 15.71 -8.43
CA ILE A 41 7.39 15.79 -8.93
C ILE A 41 7.01 14.46 -9.59
N TRP A 42 5.85 13.93 -9.22
CA TRP A 42 5.24 12.76 -9.84
C TRP A 42 4.31 13.22 -10.96
N ILE A 43 4.74 12.95 -12.19
CA ILE A 43 4.05 13.26 -13.46
C ILE A 43 3.40 12.00 -14.01
N ASP A 44 2.22 12.11 -14.61
CA ASP A 44 1.52 10.97 -15.22
C ASP A 44 1.28 9.77 -14.26
N ALA A 45 1.43 9.98 -12.94
CA ALA A 45 1.28 8.96 -11.91
C ALA A 45 -0.16 8.77 -11.45
N GLY A 46 -1.06 9.68 -11.85
CA GLY A 46 -2.49 9.58 -11.63
C GLY A 46 -3.23 8.95 -12.81
N PRO A 47 -4.53 8.64 -12.64
CA PRO A 47 -5.35 8.22 -13.76
C PRO A 47 -5.35 9.29 -14.85
N THR A 48 -5.43 8.86 -16.12
CA THR A 48 -5.54 9.79 -17.26
C THR A 48 -6.92 10.46 -17.22
N ILE A 49 -7.09 11.49 -16.40
CA ILE A 49 -8.30 12.32 -16.36
C ILE A 49 -8.26 13.20 -17.60
N ASN A 50 -8.80 12.70 -18.70
CA ASN A 50 -8.87 13.39 -19.99
C ASN A 50 -10.33 13.72 -20.39
N ALA A 51 -11.29 13.54 -19.48
CA ALA A 51 -12.70 13.81 -19.68
C ALA A 51 -13.33 14.47 -18.43
N ARG A 52 -14.49 15.11 -18.61
CA ARG A 52 -15.33 15.61 -17.52
C ARG A 52 -16.78 15.22 -17.77
N LEU A 53 -17.45 14.79 -16.70
CA LEU A 53 -18.90 14.65 -16.66
C LEU A 53 -19.47 15.78 -15.81
N THR A 54 -20.34 16.59 -16.39
CA THR A 54 -21.12 17.59 -15.64
C THR A 54 -22.54 17.09 -15.49
N VAL A 55 -22.99 16.86 -14.26
CA VAL A 55 -24.41 16.59 -13.98
C VAL A 55 -25.11 17.93 -13.82
N ASN A 56 -26.04 18.20 -14.74
CA ASN A 56 -26.56 19.54 -14.98
C ASN A 56 -27.58 20.00 -13.92
N THR A 57 -28.29 19.06 -13.27
CA THR A 57 -29.36 19.37 -12.30
C THR A 57 -29.53 18.25 -11.26
N GLY A 58 -30.23 18.56 -10.17
CA GLY A 58 -30.60 17.58 -9.13
C GLY A 58 -29.60 17.49 -7.97
N PRO A 59 -29.83 16.58 -7.01
CA PRO A 59 -28.97 16.46 -5.82
C PRO A 59 -27.54 15.96 -6.13
N ALA A 60 -27.34 15.32 -7.29
CA ALA A 60 -26.03 14.95 -7.81
C ALA A 60 -25.46 16.00 -8.80
N ALA A 61 -25.98 17.24 -8.83
CA ALA A 61 -25.45 18.28 -9.69
C ALA A 61 -24.00 18.63 -9.30
N GLY A 62 -23.11 18.67 -10.29
CA GLY A 62 -21.69 18.89 -10.05
C GLY A 62 -20.83 18.45 -11.22
N ASP A 63 -19.54 18.74 -11.10
CA ASP A 63 -18.50 18.27 -12.02
C ASP A 63 -17.80 17.06 -11.43
N TYR A 64 -17.70 16.01 -12.24
CA TYR A 64 -17.08 14.73 -11.90
C TYR A 64 -15.87 14.49 -12.80
N GLU A 65 -14.78 13.99 -12.20
CA GLU A 65 -13.60 13.58 -12.94
C GLU A 65 -13.90 12.31 -13.74
N ALA A 66 -13.43 12.26 -14.99
CA ALA A 66 -13.65 11.13 -15.86
C ALA A 66 -12.43 10.83 -16.73
N ALA A 67 -12.33 9.57 -17.18
CA ALA A 67 -11.35 9.15 -18.17
C ALA A 67 -12.03 8.55 -19.39
N GLN A 68 -11.68 9.04 -20.57
CA GLN A 68 -12.00 8.46 -21.86
C GLN A 68 -10.89 7.47 -22.28
N GLY A 69 -11.29 6.31 -22.81
CA GLY A 69 -10.36 5.38 -23.45
C GLY A 69 -9.78 5.92 -24.76
N SER A 70 -8.75 5.28 -25.32
CA SER A 70 -8.21 5.64 -26.65
C SER A 70 -9.12 5.22 -27.82
N TRP A 71 -10.40 4.96 -27.55
CA TRP A 71 -11.41 4.39 -28.43
C TRP A 71 -12.78 5.02 -28.13
N GLY A 72 -13.79 4.76 -28.96
CA GLY A 72 -15.09 5.41 -28.89
C GLY A 72 -15.13 6.77 -29.61
N GLY A 73 -16.29 7.42 -29.56
CA GLY A 73 -16.56 8.73 -30.16
C GLY A 73 -15.87 9.90 -29.45
N THR A 74 -15.80 11.06 -30.08
CA THR A 74 -15.13 12.25 -29.52
C THR A 74 -15.99 12.95 -28.46
N LEU A 75 -15.34 13.57 -27.46
CA LEU A 75 -16.01 14.43 -26.46
C LEU A 75 -16.20 15.88 -26.92
N ASP A 76 -15.81 16.18 -28.15
CA ASP A 76 -16.03 17.47 -28.82
C ASP A 76 -16.69 17.18 -30.19
N PRO A 77 -17.93 17.66 -30.44
CA PRO A 77 -18.75 18.47 -29.53
C PRO A 77 -19.21 17.68 -28.28
N PRO A 78 -19.51 18.37 -27.16
CA PRO A 78 -20.07 17.74 -25.96
C PRO A 78 -21.34 16.93 -26.22
N THR A 79 -21.49 15.82 -25.51
CA THR A 79 -22.71 15.00 -25.54
C THR A 79 -23.54 15.27 -24.29
N THR A 80 -24.74 15.83 -24.47
CA THR A 80 -25.67 16.11 -23.35
C THR A 80 -26.98 15.33 -23.55
N ALA A 81 -27.34 14.51 -22.56
CA ALA A 81 -28.62 13.81 -22.54
C ALA A 81 -29.02 13.39 -21.11
N ASP A 82 -30.23 12.86 -20.97
CA ASP A 82 -30.65 12.21 -19.74
C ASP A 82 -29.86 10.90 -19.56
N MET A 83 -29.54 10.57 -18.31
CA MET A 83 -28.78 9.38 -17.94
C MET A 83 -29.71 8.26 -17.47
N GLU A 84 -29.43 7.04 -17.89
CA GLU A 84 -30.24 5.85 -17.60
C GLU A 84 -29.33 4.65 -17.28
N ILE A 85 -29.63 3.93 -16.20
CA ILE A 85 -28.94 2.66 -15.90
C ILE A 85 -29.38 1.61 -16.89
N VAL A 86 -28.41 0.89 -17.45
CA VAL A 86 -28.67 -0.17 -18.42
C VAL A 86 -29.25 -1.43 -17.76
N ASP A 87 -29.96 -2.21 -18.55
CA ASP A 87 -30.46 -3.55 -18.20
C ASP A 87 -30.23 -4.47 -19.40
N ASP A 88 -29.46 -5.55 -19.24
CA ASP A 88 -29.23 -6.57 -20.28
C ASP A 88 -30.05 -7.86 -20.09
N GLY A 89 -30.98 -7.87 -19.12
CA GLY A 89 -31.84 -9.01 -18.79
C GLY A 89 -31.14 -10.18 -18.10
N SER A 90 -29.86 -10.04 -17.72
CA SER A 90 -29.11 -11.08 -17.01
C SER A 90 -29.34 -11.04 -15.49
N GLY A 91 -28.65 -11.92 -14.75
CA GLY A 91 -28.66 -11.90 -13.28
C GLY A 91 -27.97 -10.68 -12.67
N ASN A 92 -27.14 -9.96 -13.43
CA ASN A 92 -26.50 -8.70 -13.04
C ASN A 92 -26.73 -7.66 -14.16
N PRO A 93 -27.97 -7.15 -14.30
CA PRO A 93 -28.44 -6.47 -15.51
C PRO A 93 -27.67 -5.19 -15.85
N SER A 94 -27.19 -4.48 -14.82
CA SER A 94 -26.44 -3.22 -14.98
C SER A 94 -25.03 -3.41 -15.52
N LEU A 95 -24.54 -4.65 -15.67
CA LEU A 95 -23.25 -4.90 -16.31
C LEU A 95 -23.28 -4.65 -17.83
N GLY A 96 -24.44 -4.69 -18.49
CA GLY A 96 -24.54 -4.41 -19.92
C GLY A 96 -23.70 -5.37 -20.80
N CYS A 97 -23.50 -6.61 -20.36
CA CYS A 97 -22.70 -7.60 -21.09
C CYS A 97 -23.47 -8.20 -22.26
N GLY A 98 -24.81 -8.21 -22.20
CA GLY A 98 -25.70 -8.57 -23.29
C GLY A 98 -26.40 -7.38 -23.96
N PRO A 99 -27.21 -7.63 -25.00
CA PRO A 99 -28.07 -6.61 -25.61
C PRO A 99 -28.99 -5.98 -24.58
N LEU A 100 -29.06 -4.64 -24.58
CA LEU A 100 -29.87 -3.93 -23.60
C LEU A 100 -31.37 -4.04 -23.90
N ILE A 101 -32.17 -4.20 -22.85
CA ILE A 101 -33.62 -4.28 -22.91
C ILE A 101 -34.23 -3.00 -22.33
N GLY A 102 -35.22 -2.44 -23.03
CA GLY A 102 -35.98 -1.29 -22.53
C GLY A 102 -35.24 0.04 -22.47
N PHE A 103 -33.98 0.11 -22.90
CA PHE A 103 -33.19 1.33 -22.88
C PHE A 103 -33.79 2.42 -23.77
N THR A 104 -33.82 3.67 -23.30
CA THR A 104 -34.37 4.80 -24.06
C THR A 104 -33.35 5.34 -25.06
N PRO A 105 -33.60 5.27 -26.39
CA PRO A 105 -32.68 5.82 -27.38
C PRO A 105 -32.47 7.33 -27.19
N GLY A 106 -31.21 7.76 -27.29
CA GLY A 106 -30.77 9.13 -27.06
C GLY A 106 -30.24 9.40 -25.64
N ASN A 107 -30.56 8.56 -24.66
CA ASN A 107 -30.01 8.69 -23.30
C ASN A 107 -28.53 8.29 -23.26
N ILE A 108 -27.83 8.78 -22.23
CA ILE A 108 -26.49 8.30 -21.87
C ILE A 108 -26.64 7.07 -20.99
N ALA A 109 -25.98 5.98 -21.37
CA ALA A 109 -25.99 4.71 -20.65
C ALA A 109 -25.07 4.76 -19.43
N LEU A 110 -25.60 4.51 -18.23
CA LEU A 110 -24.82 4.24 -17.01
C LEU A 110 -24.64 2.73 -16.85
N ILE A 111 -23.39 2.27 -16.84
CA ILE A 111 -23.04 0.84 -16.88
C ILE A 111 -22.10 0.51 -15.72
N ASP A 112 -22.34 -0.58 -15.00
CA ASP A 112 -21.41 -1.06 -13.98
C ASP A 112 -20.20 -1.75 -14.63
N ARG A 113 -19.00 -1.44 -14.12
CA ARG A 113 -17.83 -2.29 -14.37
C ARG A 113 -18.05 -3.68 -13.76
N GLY A 114 -17.45 -4.69 -14.38
CA GLY A 114 -17.47 -6.06 -13.89
C GLY A 114 -16.80 -6.99 -14.86
N THR A 115 -17.43 -8.14 -15.14
CA THR A 115 -16.77 -9.29 -15.77
C THR A 115 -16.58 -9.22 -17.29
N CYS A 116 -17.33 -8.38 -18.01
CA CYS A 116 -17.17 -8.19 -19.46
C CYS A 116 -16.36 -6.93 -19.78
N GLU A 117 -15.72 -6.94 -20.95
CA GLU A 117 -14.86 -5.84 -21.39
C GLU A 117 -15.63 -4.53 -21.65
N PHE A 118 -14.91 -3.40 -21.57
CA PHE A 118 -15.48 -2.07 -21.71
C PHE A 118 -16.04 -1.79 -23.11
N GLY A 119 -15.37 -2.29 -24.16
CA GLY A 119 -15.81 -2.18 -25.55
C GLY A 119 -17.19 -2.81 -25.77
N THR A 120 -17.39 -4.06 -25.33
CA THR A 120 -18.67 -4.76 -25.43
C THR A 120 -19.79 -3.99 -24.74
N LYS A 121 -19.54 -3.46 -23.53
CA LYS A 121 -20.52 -2.65 -22.78
C LYS A 121 -20.98 -1.44 -23.56
N ALA A 122 -20.02 -0.65 -24.05
CA ALA A 122 -20.30 0.56 -24.81
C ALA A 122 -20.98 0.24 -26.16
N LEU A 123 -20.57 -0.84 -26.83
CA LEU A 123 -21.18 -1.28 -28.09
C LEU A 123 -22.63 -1.75 -27.88
N ASN A 124 -22.94 -2.45 -26.80
CA ASN A 124 -24.31 -2.83 -26.45
C ASN A 124 -25.20 -1.61 -26.18
N ALA A 125 -24.66 -0.60 -25.48
CA ALA A 125 -25.35 0.68 -25.28
C ALA A 125 -25.60 1.41 -26.60
N GLU A 126 -24.59 1.48 -27.47
CA GLU A 126 -24.71 2.08 -28.80
C GLU A 126 -25.76 1.37 -29.65
N ASN A 127 -25.75 0.04 -29.68
CA ASN A 127 -26.75 -0.76 -30.40
C ASN A 127 -28.17 -0.56 -29.87
N ALA A 128 -28.32 -0.22 -28.59
CA ALA A 128 -29.60 0.15 -27.98
C ALA A 128 -30.00 1.61 -28.24
N GLY A 129 -29.15 2.39 -28.92
CA GLY A 129 -29.40 3.76 -29.31
C GLY A 129 -28.91 4.81 -28.30
N ALA A 130 -27.99 4.46 -27.40
CA ALA A 130 -27.40 5.43 -26.48
C ALA A 130 -26.64 6.53 -27.23
N SER A 131 -26.62 7.75 -26.66
CA SER A 131 -25.83 8.87 -27.18
C SER A 131 -24.40 8.90 -26.62
N GLY A 132 -24.17 8.22 -25.50
CA GLY A 132 -22.87 8.06 -24.84
C GLY A 132 -22.93 6.95 -23.79
N ALA A 133 -21.77 6.49 -23.35
CA ALA A 133 -21.63 5.46 -22.32
C ALA A 133 -20.75 5.96 -21.17
N ILE A 134 -21.24 5.81 -19.94
CA ILE A 134 -20.52 6.09 -18.70
C ILE A 134 -20.38 4.78 -17.94
N ILE A 135 -19.15 4.30 -17.82
CA ILE A 135 -18.83 3.10 -17.06
C ILE A 135 -18.46 3.53 -15.63
N MET A 136 -19.21 3.07 -14.65
CA MET A 136 -18.97 3.31 -13.23
C MET A 136 -18.01 2.24 -12.71
N ASN A 137 -16.85 2.67 -12.20
CA ASN A 137 -15.87 1.73 -11.68
C ASN A 137 -16.42 0.95 -10.46
N ASP A 138 -15.96 -0.28 -10.28
CA ASP A 138 -16.36 -1.18 -9.18
C ASP A 138 -15.31 -1.29 -8.07
N LEU A 139 -14.09 -0.77 -8.28
CA LEU A 139 -13.02 -0.75 -7.29
C LEU A 139 -12.86 0.65 -6.67
N GLN A 140 -12.78 0.74 -5.34
CA GLN A 140 -12.21 1.90 -4.66
C GLN A 140 -10.69 1.82 -4.76
N GLN A 141 -10.12 2.54 -5.74
CA GLN A 141 -8.67 2.72 -5.90
C GLN A 141 -8.38 4.20 -6.12
N GLY A 142 -8.29 5.01 -5.09
CA GLY A 142 -8.16 6.47 -5.30
C GLY A 142 -9.30 7.27 -4.73
N PRO A 143 -9.13 8.60 -4.63
CA PRO A 143 -10.24 9.52 -4.69
C PRO A 143 -10.79 9.52 -6.13
N ASN A 144 -11.20 8.34 -6.60
CA ASN A 144 -12.44 7.99 -7.28
C ASN A 144 -12.31 6.61 -7.99
N GLY A 145 -11.11 6.06 -8.23
CA GLY A 145 -10.99 4.74 -8.88
C GLY A 145 -11.10 4.78 -10.40
N VAL A 146 -11.01 5.96 -11.02
CA VAL A 146 -11.01 6.08 -12.48
C VAL A 146 -9.78 5.36 -13.03
N ILE A 147 -9.96 4.50 -14.03
CA ILE A 147 -8.86 3.82 -14.73
C ILE A 147 -8.96 4.05 -16.23
N THR A 148 -7.84 3.90 -16.94
CA THR A 148 -7.85 3.91 -18.40
C THR A 148 -8.56 2.66 -18.92
N MET A 149 -9.66 2.84 -19.64
CA MET A 149 -10.43 1.72 -20.21
C MET A 149 -9.72 1.13 -21.42
N GLY A 150 -9.36 -0.15 -21.35
CA GLY A 150 -8.93 -0.92 -22.52
C GLY A 150 -10.07 -1.11 -23.52
N ALA A 151 -9.78 -1.05 -24.82
CA ALA A 151 -10.78 -1.18 -25.88
C ALA A 151 -11.44 -2.57 -25.91
N GLY A 152 -10.70 -3.61 -25.56
CA GLY A 152 -11.17 -4.98 -25.76
C GLY A 152 -11.28 -5.36 -27.24
N ALA A 153 -12.00 -6.44 -27.53
CA ALA A 153 -12.30 -6.89 -28.88
C ALA A 153 -13.28 -5.95 -29.61
N ASP A 154 -14.24 -5.37 -28.89
CA ASP A 154 -15.34 -4.62 -29.49
C ASP A 154 -15.12 -3.11 -29.54
N GLY A 155 -14.18 -2.56 -28.78
CA GLY A 155 -14.01 -1.10 -28.63
C GLY A 155 -13.69 -0.36 -29.93
N GLY A 156 -13.10 -1.04 -30.91
CA GLY A 156 -12.86 -0.47 -32.25
C GLY A 156 -14.13 -0.26 -33.08
N SER A 157 -15.26 -0.83 -32.66
CA SER A 157 -16.57 -0.68 -33.32
C SER A 157 -17.45 0.39 -32.66
N VAL A 158 -17.05 0.92 -31.50
CA VAL A 158 -17.82 1.91 -30.75
C VAL A 158 -17.59 3.30 -31.33
N THR A 159 -18.68 3.99 -31.65
CA THR A 159 -18.69 5.33 -32.25
C THR A 159 -19.28 6.41 -31.34
N ILE A 160 -19.97 6.03 -30.25
CA ILE A 160 -20.43 6.97 -29.22
C ILE A 160 -19.31 7.27 -28.21
N PRO A 161 -19.30 8.45 -27.55
CA PRO A 161 -18.32 8.73 -26.51
C PRO A 161 -18.48 7.75 -25.35
N ALA A 162 -17.35 7.27 -24.82
CA ALA A 162 -17.31 6.34 -23.70
C ALA A 162 -16.32 6.85 -22.64
N ILE A 163 -16.81 7.13 -21.43
CA ILE A 163 -15.98 7.57 -20.30
C ILE A 163 -16.16 6.66 -19.09
N MET A 164 -15.17 6.67 -18.21
CA MET A 164 -15.24 6.07 -16.89
C MET A 164 -15.30 7.15 -15.83
N ILE A 165 -16.12 6.93 -14.82
CA ILE A 165 -16.12 7.68 -13.56
C ILE A 165 -15.85 6.75 -12.39
N GLY A 166 -15.53 7.35 -11.25
CA GLY A 166 -15.26 6.60 -10.05
C GLY A 166 -16.46 5.88 -9.44
N ASN A 167 -16.18 4.95 -8.51
CA ASN A 167 -17.23 4.18 -7.85
C ASN A 167 -18.15 5.06 -6.98
N ALA A 168 -17.56 5.94 -6.16
CA ALA A 168 -18.31 6.83 -5.27
C ALA A 168 -19.17 7.85 -6.06
N ASP A 169 -18.61 8.41 -7.13
CA ASP A 169 -19.31 9.31 -8.05
C ASP A 169 -20.45 8.59 -8.76
N GLY A 170 -20.17 7.40 -9.31
CA GLY A 170 -21.17 6.55 -9.95
C GLY A 170 -22.33 6.21 -9.03
N LEU A 171 -22.06 5.86 -7.77
CA LEU A 171 -23.09 5.61 -6.76
C LEU A 171 -23.89 6.87 -6.42
N THR A 172 -23.22 8.02 -6.30
CA THR A 172 -23.89 9.31 -6.07
C THR A 172 -24.85 9.65 -7.20
N ILE A 173 -24.44 9.47 -8.46
CA ILE A 173 -25.30 9.74 -9.61
C ILE A 173 -26.45 8.72 -9.69
N ARG A 174 -26.14 7.43 -9.56
CA ARG A 174 -27.12 6.32 -9.58
C ARG A 174 -28.25 6.53 -8.60
N THR A 175 -27.93 6.88 -7.35
CA THR A 175 -28.92 7.06 -6.28
C THR A 175 -29.81 8.30 -6.49
N ASN A 176 -29.41 9.22 -7.37
CA ASN A 176 -30.09 10.48 -7.64
C ASN A 176 -30.66 10.57 -9.07
N LEU A 177 -30.86 9.45 -9.75
CA LEU A 177 -31.59 9.41 -11.01
C LEU A 177 -33.09 9.75 -10.81
N PRO A 178 -33.77 10.34 -11.82
CA PRO A 178 -33.24 10.73 -13.13
C PRO A 178 -32.32 11.95 -13.06
N ALA A 179 -31.26 11.95 -13.86
CA ALA A 179 -30.31 13.05 -13.94
C ALA A 179 -29.91 13.31 -15.40
N ASN A 180 -29.61 14.57 -15.72
CA ASN A 180 -29.16 14.99 -17.05
C ASN A 180 -27.65 15.28 -16.98
N GLY A 181 -26.87 14.70 -17.89
CA GLY A 181 -25.41 14.75 -17.88
C GLY A 181 -24.85 15.31 -19.18
N THR A 182 -23.70 15.98 -19.08
CA THR A 182 -22.90 16.46 -20.20
C THR A 182 -21.52 15.81 -20.14
N MET A 183 -21.19 14.98 -21.13
CA MET A 183 -19.86 14.42 -21.34
C MET A 183 -19.06 15.38 -22.23
N GLN A 184 -17.91 15.85 -21.75
CA GLN A 184 -17.13 16.89 -22.43
C GLN A 184 -15.64 16.81 -22.14
N CYS A 185 -14.86 17.52 -22.95
CA CYS A 185 -13.47 17.80 -22.63
C CYS A 185 -13.36 18.62 -21.33
N PRO A 186 -12.32 18.40 -20.51
CA PRO A 186 -12.02 19.26 -19.38
C PRO A 186 -11.74 20.71 -19.79
N VAL A 187 -11.83 21.64 -18.84
CA VAL A 187 -11.47 23.05 -19.05
C VAL A 187 -9.99 23.12 -19.49
N GLY A 188 -9.74 23.49 -20.75
CA GLY A 188 -8.41 23.47 -21.36
C GLY A 188 -8.28 22.63 -22.64
N GLY A 189 -9.32 21.83 -22.99
CA GLY A 189 -9.37 21.01 -24.20
C GLY A 189 -9.00 19.54 -23.97
N CYS A 190 -9.17 18.72 -25.00
CA CYS A 190 -8.76 17.30 -25.00
C CYS A 190 -7.45 17.11 -25.79
N PRO A 191 -6.45 16.36 -25.24
CA PRO A 191 -6.32 15.96 -23.84
C PRO A 191 -5.95 17.15 -22.93
N LEU A 192 -6.09 16.99 -21.61
CA LEU A 192 -5.59 17.98 -20.65
C LEU A 192 -4.12 18.30 -20.94
N PRO A 193 -3.68 19.57 -20.79
CA PRO A 193 -2.27 19.95 -20.94
C PRO A 193 -1.30 19.25 -19.97
N ASN A 194 -1.79 18.58 -18.93
CA ASN A 194 -1.05 17.63 -18.10
C ASN A 194 -2.07 16.94 -17.17
N PRO A 195 -1.95 15.65 -16.82
CA PRO A 195 -2.58 15.18 -15.59
C PRO A 195 -2.06 16.04 -14.42
N ILE A 196 -2.88 16.23 -13.40
CA ILE A 196 -2.43 16.91 -12.18
C ILE A 196 -1.18 16.17 -11.70
N ASN A 197 -0.07 16.89 -11.52
CA ASN A 197 1.13 16.31 -10.94
C ASN A 197 0.99 16.33 -9.41
N ARG A 198 1.53 15.32 -8.73
CA ARG A 198 1.64 15.33 -7.26
C ARG A 198 3.08 15.55 -6.83
N ASP A 199 3.23 16.30 -5.78
CA ASP A 199 4.53 16.62 -5.20
C ASP A 199 4.84 15.60 -4.09
N SER A 200 5.91 14.81 -4.25
CA SER A 200 6.26 13.82 -3.23
C SER A 200 6.67 14.44 -1.89
N ASP A 201 7.02 15.73 -1.85
CA ASP A 201 7.21 16.49 -0.61
C ASP A 201 5.96 16.60 0.27
N LEU A 202 4.78 16.27 -0.28
CA LEU A 202 3.51 16.24 0.46
C LEU A 202 3.09 14.83 0.88
N ASP A 203 3.88 13.80 0.56
CA ASP A 203 3.69 12.44 1.01
C ASP A 203 4.67 12.12 2.15
N ASN A 204 4.19 12.28 3.39
CA ASN A 204 4.98 11.96 4.59
C ASN A 204 5.54 10.54 4.58
N GLY A 205 4.82 9.60 3.95
CA GLY A 205 5.26 8.21 3.84
C GLY A 205 6.48 8.06 2.97
N VAL A 206 6.52 8.75 1.83
CA VAL A 206 7.69 8.78 0.93
C VAL A 206 8.87 9.46 1.61
N ILE A 207 8.66 10.59 2.31
CA ILE A 207 9.74 11.26 3.05
C ILE A 207 10.33 10.33 4.12
N ALA A 208 9.48 9.64 4.88
CA ALA A 208 9.93 8.68 5.90
C ALA A 208 10.70 7.50 5.29
N HIS A 209 10.24 7.00 4.14
CA HIS A 209 10.91 5.95 3.37
C HIS A 209 12.33 6.38 2.97
N GLU A 210 12.48 7.53 2.33
CA GLU A 210 13.80 8.01 1.89
C GLU A 210 14.75 8.23 3.07
N TYR A 211 14.26 8.81 4.16
CA TYR A 211 15.07 8.95 5.36
C TYR A 211 15.45 7.59 5.96
N GLY A 212 14.59 6.59 5.82
CA GLY A 212 14.82 5.19 6.18
C GLY A 212 16.05 4.59 5.49
N HIS A 213 16.34 4.94 4.24
CA HIS A 213 17.60 4.56 3.58
C HIS A 213 18.83 5.16 4.27
N GLY A 214 18.74 6.43 4.68
CA GLY A 214 19.79 7.10 5.45
C GLY A 214 20.09 6.38 6.76
N ILE A 215 19.03 5.97 7.49
CA ILE A 215 19.13 5.23 8.74
C ILE A 215 19.74 3.84 8.50
N SER A 216 19.15 3.04 7.62
CA SER A 216 19.55 1.64 7.44
C SER A 216 20.97 1.50 6.89
N ASN A 217 21.38 2.35 5.94
CA ASN A 217 22.75 2.35 5.41
C ASN A 217 23.79 2.85 6.42
N ARG A 218 23.44 3.78 7.33
CA ARG A 218 24.36 4.25 8.38
C ARG A 218 24.54 3.25 9.51
N LEU A 219 23.48 2.52 9.87
CA LEU A 219 23.51 1.59 10.99
C LEU A 219 24.14 0.24 10.58
N THR A 220 23.79 -0.27 9.40
CA THR A 220 24.25 -1.59 8.93
C THR A 220 25.74 -1.59 8.63
N GLY A 221 26.50 -2.50 9.25
CA GLY A 221 27.96 -2.58 9.04
C GLY A 221 28.75 -1.40 9.61
N GLY A 222 28.09 -0.48 10.32
CA GLY A 222 28.68 0.64 11.04
C GLY A 222 28.77 1.95 10.24
N PRO A 223 28.86 3.09 10.95
CA PRO A 223 28.65 4.44 10.38
C PRO A 223 29.67 4.87 9.31
N ALA A 224 30.81 4.17 9.21
CA ALA A 224 31.84 4.44 8.20
C ALA A 224 31.61 3.70 6.88
N ASN A 225 30.73 2.69 6.85
CA ASN A 225 30.50 1.84 5.69
C ASN A 225 29.02 1.83 5.29
N VAL A 226 28.67 2.61 4.26
CA VAL A 226 27.29 2.80 3.79
C VAL A 226 26.91 1.92 2.59
N GLY A 227 27.78 0.97 2.23
CA GLY A 227 27.61 0.08 1.06
C GLY A 227 27.16 -1.33 1.43
N CYS A 228 26.56 -1.53 2.61
CA CYS A 228 26.29 -2.86 3.14
C CYS A 228 24.97 -3.49 2.69
N LEU A 229 24.12 -2.74 1.98
CA LEU A 229 22.77 -3.14 1.57
C LEU A 229 22.63 -3.02 0.05
N GLN A 230 23.37 -3.86 -0.67
CA GLN A 230 23.53 -3.76 -2.13
C GLN A 230 23.39 -5.11 -2.86
N HIS A 231 23.17 -6.20 -2.13
CA HIS A 231 22.95 -7.54 -2.70
C HIS A 231 21.46 -7.80 -2.95
N ASP A 232 21.10 -8.89 -3.61
CA ASP A 232 19.73 -9.10 -4.08
C ASP A 232 18.74 -9.35 -2.93
N GLU A 233 19.11 -10.15 -1.92
CA GLU A 233 18.30 -10.45 -0.72
C GLU A 233 18.23 -9.29 0.31
N GLN A 234 18.77 -8.11 0.01
CA GLN A 234 18.95 -7.07 1.03
C GLN A 234 17.61 -6.50 1.53
N ALA A 235 17.54 -6.16 2.82
CA ALA A 235 16.33 -5.65 3.48
C ALA A 235 16.15 -4.11 3.47
N GLY A 236 17.00 -3.38 2.74
CA GLY A 236 17.05 -1.91 2.64
C GLY A 236 15.71 -1.24 2.37
N GLU A 237 15.03 -1.68 1.33
CA GLU A 237 13.70 -1.17 0.95
C GLU A 237 12.66 -1.45 2.03
N GLY A 238 12.74 -2.62 2.67
CA GLY A 238 11.81 -3.00 3.73
C GLY A 238 12.01 -2.20 5.02
N TRP A 239 13.27 -1.91 5.38
CA TRP A 239 13.56 -0.98 6.47
C TRP A 239 13.11 0.45 6.18
N SER A 240 13.10 0.86 4.92
CA SER A 240 12.56 2.16 4.53
C SER A 240 11.04 2.19 4.62
N ASP A 241 10.34 1.19 4.07
CA ASP A 241 8.87 1.06 4.18
C ASP A 241 8.40 0.93 5.63
N TRP A 242 9.21 0.33 6.50
CA TRP A 242 8.95 0.27 7.94
C TRP A 242 8.67 1.65 8.54
N TRP A 243 9.45 2.66 8.19
CA TRP A 243 9.25 4.02 8.71
C TRP A 243 7.97 4.67 8.18
N THR A 244 7.57 4.34 6.95
CA THR A 244 6.28 4.78 6.40
C THR A 244 5.13 4.26 7.25
N VAL A 245 5.11 2.97 7.60
CA VAL A 245 3.98 2.34 8.31
C VAL A 245 4.03 2.48 9.83
N ALA A 246 5.22 2.51 10.44
CA ALA A 246 5.37 2.56 11.90
C ALA A 246 5.19 3.97 12.49
N LEU A 247 5.37 5.04 11.69
CA LEU A 247 5.21 6.43 12.14
C LEU A 247 3.81 7.01 11.94
N THR A 248 2.95 6.31 11.20
CA THR A 248 1.62 6.75 10.82
C THR A 248 0.42 5.92 11.36
N PRO A 249 0.55 4.97 12.32
CA PRO A 249 -0.62 4.28 12.88
C PRO A 249 -1.61 5.23 13.56
N ASP A 250 -2.90 4.97 13.36
CA ASP A 250 -3.99 5.60 14.10
C ASP A 250 -4.41 4.69 15.28
N PRO A 251 -4.82 5.22 16.45
CA PRO A 251 -5.32 4.40 17.57
C PRO A 251 -6.49 3.47 17.21
N ALA A 252 -7.23 3.74 16.13
CA ALA A 252 -8.29 2.89 15.61
C ALA A 252 -7.79 1.75 14.72
N ASP A 253 -6.51 1.76 14.33
CA ASP A 253 -5.91 0.69 13.53
C ASP A 253 -5.88 -0.62 14.31
N THR A 254 -5.97 -1.72 13.56
CA THR A 254 -5.88 -3.09 14.07
C THR A 254 -4.80 -3.83 13.31
N ALA A 255 -4.39 -4.99 13.82
CA ALA A 255 -3.41 -5.86 13.15
C ALA A 255 -3.77 -6.18 11.69
N THR A 256 -5.06 -6.19 11.34
CA THR A 256 -5.55 -6.49 9.99
C THR A 256 -5.81 -5.24 9.14
N THR A 257 -5.68 -4.02 9.70
CA THR A 257 -5.86 -2.79 8.93
C THR A 257 -4.78 -2.69 7.85
N PRO A 258 -5.14 -2.63 6.55
CA PRO A 258 -4.16 -2.50 5.47
C PRO A 258 -3.45 -1.14 5.49
N ARG A 259 -2.12 -1.15 5.33
CA ARG A 259 -1.28 0.06 5.25
C ARG A 259 -0.48 0.05 3.95
N ALA A 260 -0.60 1.09 3.16
CA ALA A 260 0.06 1.19 1.85
C ALA A 260 1.12 2.30 1.82
N VAL A 261 1.97 2.27 0.79
CA VAL A 261 3.05 3.24 0.54
C VAL A 261 2.79 3.97 -0.76
N GLY A 262 2.93 5.30 -0.75
CA GLY A 262 2.84 6.12 -1.97
C GLY A 262 1.42 6.35 -2.50
N ASN A 263 0.38 6.18 -1.67
CA ASN A 263 -1.00 6.39 -2.10
C ASN A 263 -1.24 7.83 -2.53
N TYR A 264 -0.64 8.80 -1.84
CA TYR A 264 -0.75 10.19 -2.26
C TYR A 264 -0.11 10.34 -3.64
N VAL A 265 1.18 10.04 -3.83
CA VAL A 265 1.85 10.31 -5.11
C VAL A 265 1.26 9.58 -6.32
N THR A 266 0.55 8.47 -6.10
CA THR A 266 -0.12 7.69 -7.16
C THR A 266 -1.62 7.91 -7.30
N PHE A 267 -2.17 8.96 -6.66
CA PHE A 267 -3.61 9.25 -6.72
C PHE A 267 -4.49 8.10 -6.26
N GLN A 268 -4.00 7.29 -5.33
CA GLN A 268 -4.75 6.23 -4.68
C GLN A 268 -5.42 6.72 -3.38
N ASP A 269 -6.43 5.97 -2.93
CA ASP A 269 -7.27 6.34 -1.80
C ASP A 269 -6.41 6.20 -0.55
N PRO A 270 -6.39 7.16 0.38
CA PRO A 270 -5.49 7.09 1.51
C PRO A 270 -5.76 5.90 2.44
N VAL A 271 -6.94 5.28 2.39
CA VAL A 271 -7.33 4.16 3.27
C VAL A 271 -7.34 2.84 2.52
N THR A 272 -7.87 2.82 1.30
CA THR A 272 -8.16 1.58 0.55
C THR A 272 -7.24 1.35 -0.64
N GLY A 273 -6.43 2.34 -1.03
CA GLY A 273 -5.43 2.20 -2.07
C GLY A 273 -4.34 1.20 -1.67
N ILE A 274 -3.88 0.39 -2.63
CA ILE A 274 -2.83 -0.60 -2.40
C ILE A 274 -1.42 0.01 -2.47
N GLY A 275 -1.29 1.22 -3.00
CA GLY A 275 -0.03 1.94 -3.12
C GLY A 275 0.85 1.42 -4.25
N ILE A 276 2.16 1.56 -4.09
CA ILE A 276 3.17 1.18 -5.11
C ILE A 276 3.78 -0.21 -4.90
N ARG A 277 3.38 -0.93 -3.85
CA ARG A 277 3.85 -2.29 -3.54
C ARG A 277 2.86 -3.34 -4.04
N ASN A 278 3.28 -4.60 -4.10
CA ASN A 278 2.44 -5.71 -4.57
C ASN A 278 1.19 -5.92 -3.70
N PHE A 279 1.33 -5.72 -2.39
CA PHE A 279 0.28 -5.85 -1.40
C PHE A 279 0.43 -4.75 -0.34
N PRO A 280 -0.67 -4.28 0.27
CA PRO A 280 -0.57 -3.46 1.47
C PRO A 280 0.00 -4.28 2.64
N TYR A 281 0.63 -3.62 3.60
CA TYR A 281 1.09 -4.24 4.84
C TYR A 281 -0.09 -4.48 5.78
N THR A 282 -0.28 -5.74 6.16
CA THR A 282 -1.31 -6.21 7.08
C THR A 282 -0.92 -7.60 7.59
N THR A 283 -1.40 -7.97 8.78
CA THR A 283 -1.23 -9.32 9.31
C THR A 283 -2.21 -10.33 8.71
N ASP A 284 -3.15 -9.89 7.86
CA ASP A 284 -4.08 -10.77 7.14
C ASP A 284 -3.39 -11.44 5.94
N MET A 285 -3.12 -12.74 6.06
CA MET A 285 -2.53 -13.56 5.00
C MET A 285 -3.41 -13.67 3.75
N GLY A 286 -4.73 -13.40 3.86
CA GLY A 286 -5.64 -13.36 2.71
C GLY A 286 -5.49 -12.10 1.86
N VAL A 287 -4.93 -11.03 2.43
CA VAL A 287 -4.69 -9.74 1.74
C VAL A 287 -3.24 -9.62 1.31
N ASN A 288 -2.30 -9.96 2.19
CA ASN A 288 -0.88 -10.01 1.89
C ASN A 288 -0.36 -11.43 2.16
N PRO A 289 -0.22 -12.27 1.12
CA PRO A 289 0.18 -13.67 1.29
C PRO A 289 1.69 -13.87 1.38
N PHE A 290 2.50 -12.79 1.35
CA PHE A 290 3.95 -12.94 1.26
C PHE A 290 4.55 -13.79 2.40
N THR A 291 5.46 -14.65 1.99
CA THR A 291 6.33 -15.53 2.77
C THR A 291 7.78 -15.33 2.33
N TYR A 292 8.73 -15.96 3.03
CA TYR A 292 10.15 -15.80 2.74
C TYR A 292 10.52 -16.30 1.33
N GLU A 293 9.92 -17.39 0.86
CA GLU A 293 10.21 -17.94 -0.47
C GLU A 293 9.78 -16.99 -1.62
N ASP A 294 8.83 -16.08 -1.38
CA ASP A 294 8.35 -15.13 -2.40
C ASP A 294 9.39 -14.09 -2.82
N ILE A 295 10.54 -13.99 -2.13
CA ILE A 295 11.65 -13.13 -2.60
C ILE A 295 12.20 -13.61 -3.95
N ASP A 296 12.06 -14.90 -4.28
CA ASP A 296 12.30 -15.42 -5.63
C ASP A 296 11.07 -15.17 -6.52
N GLY A 297 11.11 -14.08 -7.29
CA GLY A 297 10.09 -13.75 -8.27
C GLY A 297 9.45 -12.37 -8.11
N VAL A 298 9.81 -11.64 -7.05
CA VAL A 298 9.46 -10.23 -6.88
C VAL A 298 10.56 -9.30 -7.39
N SER A 299 10.26 -8.01 -7.52
CA SER A 299 11.23 -7.03 -8.00
C SER A 299 12.36 -6.82 -6.98
N ILE A 300 13.60 -6.73 -7.46
CA ILE A 300 14.75 -6.35 -6.63
C ILE A 300 15.02 -4.85 -6.85
N PRO A 301 15.22 -4.05 -5.79
CA PRO A 301 15.12 -4.42 -4.37
C PRO A 301 13.71 -4.32 -3.77
N HIS A 302 12.78 -3.61 -4.43
CA HIS A 302 11.54 -3.13 -3.82
C HIS A 302 10.57 -4.24 -3.36
N GLY A 303 10.40 -5.28 -4.18
CA GLY A 303 9.59 -6.45 -3.85
C GLY A 303 10.20 -7.27 -2.72
N VAL A 304 11.52 -7.50 -2.75
CA VAL A 304 12.25 -8.16 -1.66
C VAL A 304 12.06 -7.40 -0.35
N GLY A 305 12.24 -6.08 -0.36
CA GLY A 305 11.95 -5.23 0.81
C GLY A 305 10.51 -5.30 1.28
N SER A 306 9.55 -5.46 0.37
CA SER A 306 8.13 -5.62 0.73
C SER A 306 7.89 -6.91 1.51
N VAL A 307 8.58 -8.01 1.18
CA VAL A 307 8.53 -9.25 1.96
C VAL A 307 9.09 -9.01 3.36
N TRP A 308 10.26 -8.35 3.48
CA TRP A 308 10.89 -8.04 4.78
C TRP A 308 9.99 -7.21 5.69
N ASN A 309 9.47 -6.08 5.20
CA ASN A 309 8.64 -5.20 6.03
C ASN A 309 7.33 -5.87 6.45
N THR A 310 6.82 -6.79 5.63
CA THR A 310 5.65 -7.60 6.00
C THR A 310 5.93 -8.43 7.26
N MET A 311 7.14 -9.00 7.41
CA MET A 311 7.55 -9.71 8.63
C MET A 311 7.72 -8.77 9.84
N LEU A 312 8.29 -7.58 9.62
CA LEU A 312 8.39 -6.57 10.68
C LEU A 312 7.01 -6.11 11.17
N TRP A 313 6.04 -6.00 10.27
CA TRP A 313 4.67 -5.61 10.61
C TRP A 313 3.94 -6.67 11.47
N GLU A 314 4.22 -7.96 11.26
CA GLU A 314 3.77 -9.03 12.17
C GLU A 314 4.36 -8.85 13.57
N MET A 315 5.66 -8.56 13.65
CA MET A 315 6.35 -8.35 14.93
C MET A 315 5.79 -7.12 15.66
N TYR A 316 5.57 -6.02 14.94
CA TYR A 316 4.95 -4.82 15.46
C TYR A 316 3.64 -5.12 16.18
N TRP A 317 2.71 -5.82 15.50
CA TRP A 317 1.40 -6.12 16.06
C TRP A 317 1.44 -7.15 17.18
N ASN A 318 2.33 -8.14 17.12
CA ASN A 318 2.55 -9.06 18.23
C ASN A 318 2.98 -8.31 19.50
N LEU A 319 3.90 -7.35 19.37
CA LEU A 319 4.35 -6.53 20.48
C LEU A 319 3.26 -5.56 20.96
N VAL A 320 2.51 -4.93 20.05
CA VAL A 320 1.36 -4.07 20.41
C VAL A 320 0.28 -4.86 21.15
N HIS A 321 -0.01 -6.09 20.75
CA HIS A 321 -0.95 -6.94 21.49
C HIS A 321 -0.47 -7.25 22.92
N ARG A 322 0.84 -7.40 23.11
CA ARG A 322 1.41 -7.69 24.43
C ARG A 322 1.47 -6.47 25.34
N TYR A 323 1.91 -5.33 24.83
CA TYR A 323 2.22 -4.15 25.63
C TYR A 323 1.23 -2.99 25.46
N GLY A 324 0.26 -3.13 24.57
CA GLY A 324 -0.60 -2.04 24.13
C GLY A 324 0.08 -1.14 23.11
N PHE A 325 -0.71 -0.26 22.49
CA PHE A 325 -0.24 0.83 21.65
C PHE A 325 -0.07 2.10 22.51
N ASP A 326 0.96 2.88 22.21
CA ASP A 326 1.23 4.17 22.85
C ASP A 326 1.43 5.24 21.76
N GLU A 327 0.62 6.30 21.79
CA GLU A 327 0.68 7.40 20.82
C GLU A 327 1.99 8.21 20.92
N ASP A 328 2.68 8.16 22.07
CA ASP A 328 3.97 8.84 22.23
C ASP A 328 5.12 7.99 21.68
N LEU A 329 5.51 8.25 20.43
CA LEU A 329 6.62 7.55 19.78
C LEU A 329 8.00 7.83 20.42
N TYR A 330 8.15 8.93 21.17
CA TYR A 330 9.45 9.37 21.67
C TYR A 330 9.75 8.85 23.07
N THR A 331 8.76 8.92 23.96
CA THR A 331 8.91 8.51 25.37
C THR A 331 7.92 7.46 25.84
N GLY A 332 7.06 6.98 24.94
CA GLY A 332 6.13 5.90 25.22
C GLY A 332 6.79 4.57 25.51
N THR A 333 6.00 3.66 26.04
CA THR A 333 6.45 2.33 26.50
C THR A 333 5.62 1.18 25.93
N GLY A 334 4.78 1.49 24.95
CA GLY A 334 3.94 0.51 24.25
C GLY A 334 4.76 -0.44 23.37
N GLY A 335 4.07 -1.44 22.83
CA GLY A 335 4.67 -2.45 21.96
C GLY A 335 5.20 -1.86 20.66
N ASN A 336 4.58 -0.79 20.17
CA ASN A 336 5.07 -0.02 19.05
C ASN A 336 6.43 0.66 19.35
N ASN A 337 6.64 1.17 20.57
CA ASN A 337 7.94 1.72 20.98
C ASN A 337 9.00 0.62 21.06
N VAL A 338 8.65 -0.53 21.62
CA VAL A 338 9.55 -1.71 21.67
C VAL A 338 9.92 -2.15 20.25
N ALA A 339 8.96 -2.25 19.33
CA ALA A 339 9.21 -2.62 17.94
C ALA A 339 10.17 -1.64 17.24
N ILE A 340 9.96 -0.33 17.41
CA ILE A 340 10.85 0.71 16.84
C ILE A 340 12.28 0.58 17.40
N GLN A 341 12.44 0.36 18.70
CA GLN A 341 13.74 0.12 19.33
C GLN A 341 14.43 -1.10 18.71
N LEU A 342 13.73 -2.24 18.66
CA LEU A 342 14.28 -3.49 18.17
C LEU A 342 14.71 -3.42 16.70
N VAL A 343 13.94 -2.73 15.86
CA VAL A 343 14.31 -2.52 14.45
C VAL A 343 15.58 -1.68 14.32
N ILE A 344 15.69 -0.56 15.04
CA ILE A 344 16.88 0.28 15.04
C ILE A 344 18.11 -0.48 15.55
N ASP A 345 17.98 -1.22 16.64
CA ASP A 345 19.10 -1.93 17.24
C ASP A 345 19.47 -3.20 16.47
N GLY A 346 18.50 -3.85 15.82
CA GLY A 346 18.76 -4.92 14.86
C GLY A 346 19.66 -4.47 13.71
N MET A 347 19.37 -3.31 13.10
CA MET A 347 20.23 -2.75 12.05
C MET A 347 21.67 -2.48 12.54
N LYS A 348 21.85 -2.10 13.81
CA LYS A 348 23.19 -1.86 14.39
C LYS A 348 23.96 -3.15 14.62
N LEU A 349 23.25 -4.25 14.90
CA LEU A 349 23.85 -5.53 15.28
C LEU A 349 24.10 -6.45 14.08
N GLN A 350 23.33 -6.31 13.00
CA GLN A 350 23.48 -7.15 11.83
C GLN A 350 24.83 -6.91 11.10
N PRO A 351 25.39 -7.94 10.43
CA PRO A 351 26.62 -7.79 9.67
C PRO A 351 26.43 -6.89 8.43
N CYS A 352 27.55 -6.55 7.78
CA CYS A 352 27.50 -5.99 6.44
C CYS A 352 27.10 -7.08 5.43
N THR A 353 26.28 -6.75 4.43
CA THR A 353 25.67 -7.73 3.49
C THR A 353 24.84 -8.81 4.23
N PRO A 354 23.85 -8.41 5.06
CA PRO A 354 23.04 -9.35 5.83
C PRO A 354 21.96 -10.02 4.97
N THR A 355 21.76 -11.32 5.14
CA THR A 355 20.57 -12.03 4.66
C THR A 355 19.38 -11.70 5.56
N PHE A 356 18.16 -12.11 5.19
CA PHE A 356 17.01 -11.94 6.08
C PHE A 356 17.17 -12.72 7.39
N VAL A 357 17.76 -13.92 7.34
CA VAL A 357 18.12 -14.70 8.54
C VAL A 357 19.07 -13.91 9.44
N HIS A 358 20.11 -13.28 8.89
CA HIS A 358 21.02 -12.43 9.67
C HIS A 358 20.28 -11.24 10.30
N ALA A 359 19.38 -10.59 9.56
CA ALA A 359 18.62 -9.43 10.05
C ALA A 359 17.63 -9.82 11.16
N ARG A 360 16.92 -10.96 11.03
CA ARG A 360 16.05 -11.51 12.08
C ARG A 360 16.83 -11.81 13.35
N ASP A 361 17.95 -12.51 13.22
CA ASP A 361 18.78 -12.90 14.35
C ASP A 361 19.37 -11.67 15.06
N ALA A 362 19.66 -10.59 14.32
CA ALA A 362 20.08 -9.33 14.90
C ALA A 362 18.96 -8.63 15.69
N ILE A 363 17.70 -8.72 15.27
CA ILE A 363 16.54 -8.23 16.03
C ILE A 363 16.36 -9.03 17.33
N LEU A 364 16.49 -10.36 17.28
CA LEU A 364 16.48 -11.20 18.48
C LEU A 364 17.64 -10.85 19.42
N ALA A 365 18.84 -10.62 18.89
CA ALA A 365 19.99 -10.19 19.68
C ALA A 365 19.76 -8.80 20.31
N ALA A 366 19.09 -7.88 19.60
CA ALA A 366 18.69 -6.60 20.16
C ALA A 366 17.72 -6.78 21.33
N ASP A 367 16.79 -7.72 21.24
CA ASP A 367 15.86 -8.02 22.34
C ASP A 367 16.57 -8.60 23.56
N VAL A 368 17.55 -9.48 23.35
CA VAL A 368 18.42 -9.97 24.43
C VAL A 368 19.17 -8.82 25.09
N ALA A 369 19.74 -7.91 24.30
CA ALA A 369 20.55 -6.80 24.81
C ALA A 369 19.72 -5.77 25.59
N ASN A 370 18.52 -5.45 25.12
CA ASN A 370 17.71 -4.36 25.66
C ASN A 370 16.64 -4.83 26.66
N ASN A 371 16.10 -6.02 26.44
CA ASN A 371 14.92 -6.53 27.14
C ASN A 371 15.15 -7.91 27.76
N ALA A 372 16.40 -8.39 27.81
CA ALA A 372 16.77 -9.71 28.33
C ALA A 372 16.04 -10.89 27.65
N GLY A 373 15.67 -10.74 26.37
CA GLY A 373 14.98 -11.78 25.59
C GLY A 373 13.50 -11.90 25.94
N ALA A 374 12.92 -10.90 26.61
CA ALA A 374 11.53 -10.96 27.06
C ALA A 374 10.52 -11.12 25.92
N ASN A 375 10.88 -10.78 24.68
CA ASN A 375 10.00 -10.74 23.53
C ASN A 375 10.29 -11.82 22.48
N GLU A 376 11.15 -12.80 22.80
CA GLU A 376 11.52 -13.88 21.88
C GLU A 376 10.29 -14.59 21.29
N CYS A 377 9.23 -14.79 22.08
CA CYS A 377 8.01 -15.43 21.60
C CYS A 377 7.35 -14.61 20.48
N GLU A 378 7.14 -13.31 20.70
CA GLU A 378 6.45 -12.40 19.78
C GLU A 378 7.23 -12.26 18.47
N ILE A 379 8.56 -12.15 18.59
CA ILE A 379 9.48 -12.02 17.46
C ILE A 379 9.48 -13.33 16.64
N TRP A 380 9.70 -14.48 17.28
CA TRP A 380 9.72 -15.76 16.56
C TRP A 380 8.39 -16.08 15.88
N ASN A 381 7.26 -15.85 16.55
CA ASN A 381 5.95 -16.10 15.93
C ASN A 381 5.69 -15.18 14.72
N ALA A 382 6.18 -13.95 14.73
CA ALA A 382 6.07 -13.04 13.59
C ALA A 382 6.84 -13.54 12.37
N PHE A 383 8.12 -13.87 12.56
CA PHE A 383 8.97 -14.33 11.46
C PHE A 383 8.59 -15.74 10.98
N ALA A 384 8.30 -16.67 11.89
CA ALA A 384 7.87 -18.02 11.54
C ALA A 384 6.54 -18.02 10.77
N LYS A 385 5.58 -17.15 11.10
CA LYS A 385 4.32 -17.02 10.34
C LYS A 385 4.54 -16.72 8.86
N ARG A 386 5.65 -16.04 8.53
CA ARG A 386 6.01 -15.58 7.18
C ARG A 386 7.15 -16.40 6.57
N GLY A 387 7.43 -17.61 7.07
CA GLY A 387 8.42 -18.51 6.47
C GLY A 387 9.88 -18.23 6.86
N LEU A 388 10.15 -17.28 7.77
CA LEU A 388 11.50 -17.01 8.30
C LEU A 388 11.68 -17.60 9.72
N GLY A 389 11.14 -18.81 9.94
CA GLY A 389 11.16 -19.55 11.19
C GLY A 389 12.52 -20.15 11.55
N PHE A 390 12.56 -20.94 12.63
CA PHE A 390 13.80 -21.37 13.27
C PHE A 390 14.73 -22.13 12.33
N SER A 391 14.21 -23.03 11.50
CA SER A 391 15.01 -23.80 10.55
C SER A 391 15.10 -23.18 9.15
N ALA A 392 14.66 -21.92 8.96
CA ALA A 392 14.77 -21.25 7.67
C ALA A 392 16.25 -21.05 7.30
N ASP A 393 16.58 -21.27 6.04
CA ASP A 393 17.94 -21.14 5.51
C ASP A 393 17.97 -20.06 4.44
N ALA A 394 18.93 -19.15 4.54
CA ALA A 394 19.07 -18.06 3.58
C ALA A 394 19.89 -18.44 2.35
N GLY A 395 20.56 -19.59 2.36
CA GLY A 395 21.51 -19.92 1.30
C GLY A 395 22.63 -18.89 1.20
N GLY A 396 22.65 -18.15 0.09
CA GLY A 396 23.61 -17.11 -0.21
C GLY A 396 23.16 -15.70 0.18
N THR A 397 23.53 -14.71 -0.62
CA THR A 397 23.04 -13.32 -0.52
C THR A 397 22.24 -12.92 -1.78
N GLY A 398 22.01 -13.91 -2.66
CA GLY A 398 21.19 -13.79 -3.86
C GLY A 398 19.72 -14.01 -3.53
N VAL A 399 18.88 -14.20 -4.55
CA VAL A 399 17.52 -14.76 -4.37
C VAL A 399 17.37 -16.05 -5.16
N GLY A 400 16.50 -16.95 -4.69
CA GLY A 400 16.19 -18.25 -5.31
C GLY A 400 16.99 -19.43 -4.77
N ASP A 401 17.72 -19.27 -3.66
CA ASP A 401 18.42 -20.36 -2.96
C ASP A 401 18.01 -20.51 -1.48
N GLU A 402 17.01 -19.75 -1.05
CA GLU A 402 16.44 -19.77 0.29
C GLU A 402 15.52 -20.98 0.49
N THR A 403 15.39 -21.39 1.76
CA THR A 403 14.42 -22.40 2.17
C THR A 403 13.61 -21.85 3.33
N GLU A 404 12.31 -21.65 3.11
CA GLU A 404 11.42 -21.19 4.16
C GLU A 404 11.17 -22.25 5.23
N ALA A 405 10.89 -21.79 6.44
CA ALA A 405 10.44 -22.61 7.55
C ALA A 405 9.44 -21.87 8.42
N PHE A 406 8.47 -22.59 8.97
CA PHE A 406 7.41 -22.04 9.83
C PHE A 406 7.51 -22.55 11.27
N ASP A 407 8.59 -23.25 11.61
CA ASP A 407 8.82 -23.81 12.93
C ASP A 407 9.34 -22.75 13.92
N LEU A 408 9.08 -22.99 15.20
CA LEU A 408 9.57 -22.18 16.30
C LEU A 408 10.75 -22.90 16.98
N PRO A 409 11.69 -22.18 17.60
CA PRO A 409 12.75 -22.82 18.37
C PRO A 409 12.17 -23.70 19.49
N PRO A 410 12.85 -24.80 19.86
CA PRO A 410 12.41 -25.63 20.97
C PRO A 410 12.18 -24.83 22.26
N GLY A 411 10.96 -24.90 22.81
CA GLY A 411 10.59 -24.20 24.04
C GLY A 411 9.91 -22.85 23.83
N VAL A 412 9.89 -22.30 22.61
CA VAL A 412 9.10 -21.11 22.28
C VAL A 412 7.66 -21.52 21.96
N PRO A 413 6.63 -21.01 22.67
CA PRO A 413 5.25 -21.38 22.40
C PRO A 413 4.70 -20.66 21.17
N SER A 414 3.73 -21.28 20.50
CA SER A 414 3.00 -20.66 19.38
C SER A 414 1.94 -19.64 19.82
N VAL A 415 1.75 -19.48 21.12
CA VAL A 415 0.87 -18.47 21.72
C VAL A 415 1.66 -17.81 22.84
N CYS A 416 1.91 -16.51 22.67
CA CYS A 416 2.65 -15.72 23.64
C CYS A 416 1.72 -15.25 24.76
N THR A 417 1.37 -16.16 25.67
CA THR A 417 0.73 -15.77 26.93
C THR A 417 1.79 -15.22 27.87
N ALA A 418 1.49 -14.11 28.54
CA ALA A 418 2.29 -13.67 29.68
C ALA A 418 2.37 -14.82 30.70
N ILE A 419 3.53 -15.45 30.82
CA ILE A 419 3.78 -16.51 31.82
C ILE A 419 3.97 -15.80 33.17
N PHE A 420 2.88 -15.29 33.71
CA PHE A 420 2.66 -15.10 35.13
C PHE A 420 1.22 -15.52 35.42
N SER A 421 0.93 -16.82 35.31
CA SER A 421 -0.08 -17.40 36.19
C SER A 421 0.57 -17.57 37.56
N ASP A 422 0.44 -16.59 38.44
CA ASP A 422 0.71 -16.80 39.87
C ASP A 422 -0.32 -17.73 40.54
N GLY A 423 -1.19 -18.36 39.74
CA GLY A 423 -2.16 -19.34 40.21
C GLY A 423 -3.34 -18.74 40.96
N PHE A 424 -3.51 -17.41 40.98
CA PHE A 424 -4.64 -16.79 41.68
C PHE A 424 -5.96 -16.81 40.90
N GLU A 425 -5.93 -16.90 39.57
CA GLU A 425 -7.14 -16.77 38.74
C GLU A 425 -7.99 -18.04 38.60
N SER A 426 -7.52 -19.20 39.07
CA SER A 426 -8.33 -20.44 39.09
C SER A 426 -9.06 -20.68 40.41
N GLY A 427 -8.82 -19.86 41.44
CA GLY A 427 -9.37 -20.08 42.78
C GLY A 427 -8.96 -21.42 43.42
N ASP A 428 -7.95 -22.10 42.88
CA ASP A 428 -7.54 -23.42 43.34
C ASP A 428 -6.67 -23.31 44.61
N THR A 429 -7.31 -23.48 45.76
CA THR A 429 -6.67 -23.50 47.08
C THR A 429 -6.23 -24.89 47.52
N SER A 430 -6.24 -25.90 46.62
CA SER A 430 -5.90 -27.29 46.95
C SER A 430 -4.47 -27.49 47.48
N ALA A 431 -3.57 -26.53 47.22
CA ALA A 431 -2.22 -26.50 47.79
C ALA A 431 -2.18 -26.11 49.29
N TRP A 432 -3.28 -25.62 49.87
CA TRP A 432 -3.38 -25.28 51.28
C TRP A 432 -4.12 -26.40 52.05
N SER A 433 -3.40 -27.46 52.39
CA SER A 433 -3.91 -28.41 53.38
C SER A 433 -4.00 -27.72 54.75
N ASN A 434 -5.22 -27.40 55.18
CA ASN A 434 -5.51 -27.02 56.56
C ASN A 434 -5.32 -28.23 57.49
N THR A 435 -4.06 -28.55 57.76
CA THR A 435 -3.67 -29.35 58.92
C THR A 435 -2.42 -28.69 59.51
N VAL A 436 -2.68 -27.75 60.41
CA VAL A 436 -1.70 -27.35 61.44
C VAL A 436 -1.89 -28.30 62.63
N PRO A 437 -0.82 -28.77 63.30
CA PRO A 437 -0.85 -29.86 64.29
C PRO A 437 -1.76 -29.64 65.51
#